data_AF-A0A2P4PUR4-F1
#
_entry.id   AF-A0A2P4PUR4-F1
#
_cell.length_a   1.000
_cell.length_b   1.000
_cell.length_c   1.000
_cell.angle_alpha   90.00
_cell.angle_beta   90.00
_cell.angle_gamma   90.00
#
_symmetry.space_group_name_H-M   'P 1'
#
loop_
_entity.id
_entity.type
_entity.pdbx_description
1 polymer ?
#
loop_
_entity_poly.entity_id
_entity_poly.type
_entity_poly.pdbx_seq_one_letter_code
_entity_poly.pdbx_strand_id
1 'polypeptide(L)'
;MKLIIIVLFLIFFKTFALKFSLNCDDIDYIDIKFLANHQVALIIDGPDKLENTDNFACCLQQGPMMISNYSFNYNQSLIYTVVSDTTWENGYTMDNILNANNCLSNKYFDCSTIYQGDHYYTRADNYDPTKFPSPGDIIGFIVNVYAHCFNYCETTCLKSCLFTGGISYDPPE
;
A
#
# COMPACT_ATOMS: atom_id res chain seq x y z
N MET A 1 39.41 4.99 -35.69
CA MET A 1 37.94 5.10 -35.57
C MET A 1 37.56 4.42 -34.26
N LYS A 2 37.26 5.19 -33.20
CA LYS A 2 36.93 4.63 -31.88
C LYS A 2 35.46 4.19 -31.90
N LEU A 3 35.22 2.89 -31.75
CA LEU A 3 33.90 2.31 -31.59
C LEU A 3 33.38 2.71 -30.21
N ILE A 4 32.38 3.60 -30.13
CA ILE A 4 31.66 3.89 -28.89
C ILE A 4 30.53 2.87 -28.79
N ILE A 5 30.67 1.88 -27.92
CA ILE A 5 29.56 0.99 -27.55
C ILE A 5 28.76 1.73 -26.48
N ILE A 6 27.57 2.23 -26.85
CA ILE A 6 26.57 2.66 -25.88
C ILE A 6 25.92 1.39 -25.35
N VAL A 7 26.29 0.99 -24.14
CA VAL A 7 25.61 -0.09 -23.42
C VAL A 7 24.25 0.44 -22.97
N LEU A 8 23.18 -0.16 -23.51
CA LEU A 8 21.80 0.06 -23.06
C LEU A 8 21.69 -0.22 -21.56
N PHE A 9 21.46 0.82 -20.76
CA PHE A 9 20.80 0.70 -19.46
C PHE A 9 19.32 1.02 -19.63
N LEU A 10 18.57 0.11 -20.26
CA LEU A 10 17.11 0.05 -20.17
C LEU A 10 16.74 -1.16 -19.31
N ILE A 11 17.36 -1.24 -18.13
CA ILE A 11 17.13 -2.32 -17.19
C ILE A 11 16.38 -1.72 -15.99
N PHE A 12 15.10 -2.10 -15.88
CA PHE A 12 14.20 -1.95 -14.74
C PHE A 12 13.57 -0.58 -14.45
N PHE A 13 12.72 -0.10 -15.36
CA PHE A 13 11.42 0.40 -14.91
C PHE A 13 10.38 -0.52 -15.53
N LYS A 14 10.15 -1.69 -14.91
CA LYS A 14 8.82 -2.29 -15.06
C LYS A 14 7.90 -1.27 -14.41
N THR A 15 7.29 -0.40 -15.21
CA THR A 15 6.12 0.35 -14.79
C THR A 15 5.18 -0.68 -14.20
N PHE A 16 5.01 -0.62 -12.89
CA PHE A 16 4.12 -1.49 -12.16
C PHE A 16 2.72 -1.20 -12.70
N ALA A 17 2.25 -2.04 -13.61
CA ALA A 17 0.91 -1.93 -14.18
C ALA A 17 -0.06 -2.37 -13.09
N LEU A 18 -0.58 -1.38 -12.38
CA LEU A 18 -1.57 -1.55 -11.33
C LEU A 18 -2.93 -1.12 -11.86
N LYS A 19 -3.85 -2.08 -11.93
CA LYS A 19 -5.27 -1.78 -12.07
C LYS A 19 -5.93 -1.81 -10.70
N PHE A 20 -6.86 -0.91 -10.47
CA PHE A 20 -7.61 -0.90 -9.23
C PHE A 20 -9.03 -0.40 -9.40
N SER A 21 -9.92 -0.83 -8.49
CA SER A 21 -11.26 -0.28 -8.33
C SER A 21 -11.28 0.64 -7.11
N LEU A 22 -11.90 1.81 -7.24
CA LEU A 22 -12.12 2.74 -6.12
C LEU A 22 -13.27 2.20 -5.26
N ASN A 23 -12.92 1.52 -4.18
CA ASN A 23 -13.87 0.94 -3.22
C ASN A 23 -13.16 0.80 -1.86
N CYS A 24 -13.78 1.37 -0.83
CA CYS A 24 -13.29 1.46 0.55
C CYS A 24 -14.15 0.64 1.54
N ASP A 25 -15.11 -0.17 1.08
CA ASP A 25 -16.18 -0.72 1.94
C ASP A 25 -15.67 -1.63 3.08
N ASP A 26 -14.42 -2.09 2.99
CA ASP A 26 -13.74 -3.02 3.89
C ASP A 26 -12.26 -2.64 4.10
N ILE A 27 -11.91 -1.37 3.91
CA ILE A 27 -10.61 -0.82 4.29
C ILE A 27 -10.87 0.45 5.09
N ASP A 28 -10.37 0.50 6.31
CA ASP A 28 -10.49 1.67 7.18
C ASP A 28 -9.13 2.17 7.67
N TYR A 29 -8.99 3.48 7.66
CA TYR A 29 -7.93 4.17 8.37
C TYR A 29 -8.30 4.24 9.86
N ILE A 30 -7.40 3.78 10.73
CA ILE A 30 -7.58 3.82 12.18
C ILE A 30 -6.88 5.03 12.77
N ASP A 31 -5.58 5.18 12.52
CA ASP A 31 -4.80 6.27 13.11
C ASP A 31 -3.46 6.52 12.39
N ILE A 32 -2.93 7.73 12.55
CA ILE A 32 -1.54 8.08 12.30
C ILE A 32 -0.95 8.61 13.61
N LYS A 33 0.06 7.90 14.14
CA LYS A 33 0.69 8.24 15.42
C LYS A 33 2.14 8.64 15.21
N PHE A 34 2.52 9.80 15.73
CA PHE A 34 3.93 10.13 15.90
C PHE A 34 4.48 9.34 17.08
N LEU A 35 5.64 8.71 16.87
CA LEU A 35 6.32 7.84 17.81
C LEU A 35 7.69 8.44 18.16
N ALA A 36 8.27 7.94 19.25
CA ALA A 36 9.64 8.28 19.61
C ALA A 36 10.63 7.96 18.47
N ASN A 37 11.81 8.59 18.50
CA ASN A 37 12.87 8.44 17.49
C ASN A 37 12.46 8.93 16.08
N HIS A 38 11.58 9.94 16.00
CA HIS A 38 11.12 10.52 14.74
C HIS A 38 10.50 9.48 13.79
N GLN A 39 9.66 8.62 14.36
CA GLN A 39 8.88 7.65 13.60
C GLN A 39 7.43 8.08 13.52
N VAL A 40 6.78 7.70 12.43
CA VAL A 40 5.35 7.90 12.24
C VAL A 40 4.72 6.56 11.86
N ALA A 41 3.70 6.16 12.60
CA ALA A 41 2.99 4.91 12.41
C ALA A 41 1.63 5.15 11.75
N LEU A 42 1.39 4.51 10.62
CA LEU A 42 0.09 4.40 9.97
C LEU A 42 -0.57 3.08 10.37
N ILE A 43 -1.79 3.14 10.89
CA ILE A 43 -2.57 1.99 11.34
C ILE A 43 -3.80 1.85 10.45
N ILE A 44 -3.94 0.67 9.84
CA ILE A 44 -5.00 0.33 8.90
C ILE A 44 -5.74 -0.90 9.42
N ASP A 45 -7.06 -0.84 9.38
CA ASP A 45 -7.94 -2.00 9.48
C ASP A 45 -8.28 -2.45 8.05
N GLY A 46 -7.68 -3.56 7.63
CA GLY A 46 -7.83 -4.09 6.28
C GLY A 46 -8.98 -5.08 6.17
N PRO A 47 -9.21 -5.64 4.98
CA PRO A 47 -10.31 -6.56 4.79
C PRO A 47 -10.01 -7.94 5.36
N ASP A 48 -11.05 -8.74 5.60
CA ASP A 48 -10.94 -10.17 5.87
C ASP A 48 -10.59 -10.95 4.59
N LYS A 49 -10.03 -12.16 4.77
CA LYS A 49 -9.88 -13.08 3.64
C LYS A 49 -11.26 -13.55 3.16
N LEU A 50 -11.42 -13.71 1.85
CA LEU A 50 -12.64 -14.23 1.24
C LEU A 50 -12.31 -15.39 0.30
N GLU A 51 -13.12 -16.45 0.35
CA GLU A 51 -12.96 -17.65 -0.48
C GLU A 51 -14.23 -17.87 -1.30
N ASN A 52 -14.10 -18.54 -2.45
CA ASN A 52 -15.22 -18.81 -3.37
C ASN A 52 -15.97 -17.55 -3.77
N THR A 53 -15.24 -16.49 -4.10
CA THR A 53 -15.87 -15.22 -4.46
C THR A 53 -16.51 -15.30 -5.85
N ASP A 54 -17.56 -14.53 -6.08
CA ASP A 54 -18.20 -14.39 -7.41
C ASP A 54 -17.31 -13.63 -8.42
N ASN A 55 -16.16 -13.13 -7.96
CA ASN A 55 -15.18 -12.46 -8.82
C ASN A 55 -14.28 -13.49 -9.52
N PHE A 56 -13.58 -13.01 -10.54
CA PHE A 56 -12.58 -13.78 -11.28
C PHE A 56 -11.50 -14.42 -10.39
N ALA A 57 -11.20 -13.80 -9.24
CA ALA A 57 -10.30 -14.34 -8.23
C ALA A 57 -11.05 -15.26 -7.26
N CYS A 58 -10.68 -16.53 -7.22
CA CYS A 58 -11.25 -17.54 -6.33
C CYS A 58 -10.95 -17.31 -4.83
N CYS A 59 -9.90 -16.53 -4.53
CA CYS A 59 -9.52 -16.14 -3.17
C CYS A 59 -9.18 -14.64 -3.15
N LEU A 60 -9.50 -13.97 -2.05
CA LEU A 60 -9.03 -12.62 -1.76
C LEU A 60 -8.29 -12.67 -0.42
N GLN A 61 -7.03 -12.24 -0.39
CA GLN A 61 -6.19 -12.32 0.81
C GLN A 61 -6.45 -11.12 1.73
N GLN A 62 -6.31 -11.33 3.04
CA GLN A 62 -6.68 -10.35 4.06
C GLN A 62 -5.67 -9.20 4.20
N GLY A 63 -6.12 -8.08 4.78
CA GLY A 63 -5.26 -6.95 5.13
C GLY A 63 -4.87 -6.04 3.95
N PRO A 64 -4.27 -4.87 4.23
CA PRO A 64 -3.72 -4.01 3.19
C PRO A 64 -2.52 -4.69 2.54
N MET A 65 -2.42 -4.58 1.21
CA MET A 65 -1.36 -5.21 0.43
C MET A 65 -0.37 -4.23 -0.14
N MET A 66 -0.82 -3.01 -0.45
CA MET A 66 0.04 -1.97 -1.00
C MET A 66 -0.31 -0.59 -0.48
N ILE A 67 0.70 0.29 -0.43
CA ILE A 67 0.56 1.70 -0.08
C ILE A 67 1.33 2.56 -1.08
N SER A 68 0.78 3.71 -1.48
CA SER A 68 1.48 4.66 -2.35
C SER A 68 1.56 6.07 -1.78
N ASN A 69 0.48 6.85 -1.84
CA ASN A 69 0.52 8.31 -1.60
C ASN A 69 0.59 8.71 -0.13
N TYR A 70 1.53 8.20 0.67
CA TYR A 70 1.63 8.53 2.09
C TYR A 70 2.43 9.83 2.29
N SER A 71 1.71 10.94 2.49
CA SER A 71 2.29 12.28 2.59
C SER A 71 1.56 13.19 3.56
N PHE A 72 2.26 14.25 3.97
CA PHE A 72 1.78 15.26 4.91
C PHE A 72 1.82 16.65 4.29
N ASN A 73 0.82 17.46 4.62
CA ASN A 73 0.65 18.82 4.13
C ASN A 73 0.42 19.78 5.31
N TYR A 74 0.88 21.01 5.20
CA TYR A 74 0.60 22.09 6.15
C TYR A 74 0.32 23.37 5.39
N ASN A 75 -0.75 24.10 5.76
CA ASN A 75 -1.19 25.30 5.04
C ASN A 75 -1.27 25.10 3.50
N GLN A 76 -1.89 23.99 3.08
CA GLN A 76 -2.06 23.60 1.68
C GLN A 76 -0.77 23.30 0.89
N SER A 77 0.38 23.24 1.57
CA SER A 77 1.67 22.89 0.96
C SER A 77 2.12 21.51 1.41
N LEU A 78 2.63 20.69 0.49
CA LEU A 78 3.27 19.41 0.80
C LEU A 78 4.54 19.68 1.64
N ILE A 79 4.63 19.05 2.80
CA ILE A 79 5.78 19.20 3.73
C ILE A 79 6.65 17.96 3.79
N TYR A 80 6.07 16.76 3.65
CA TYR A 80 6.82 15.51 3.73
C TYR A 80 6.11 14.39 2.97
N THR A 81 6.88 13.52 2.33
CA THR A 81 6.37 12.31 1.67
C THR A 81 7.13 11.13 2.23
N VAL A 82 6.41 10.23 2.91
CA VAL A 82 6.96 8.99 3.44
C VAL A 82 7.11 7.97 2.32
N VAL A 83 6.08 7.85 1.48
CA VAL A 83 6.02 6.94 0.34
C VAL A 83 5.52 7.72 -0.87
N SER A 84 6.28 7.69 -1.96
CA SER A 84 5.93 8.33 -3.23
C SER A 84 5.51 7.35 -4.32
N ASP A 85 5.95 6.10 -4.21
CA ASP A 85 5.70 5.04 -5.16
C ASP A 85 4.82 3.96 -4.54
N THR A 86 4.09 3.20 -5.37
CA THR A 86 3.32 2.09 -4.82
C THR A 86 4.26 0.97 -4.38
N THR A 87 4.17 0.62 -3.10
CA THR A 87 5.02 -0.37 -2.43
C THR A 87 4.17 -1.52 -1.93
N TRP A 88 4.73 -2.73 -1.97
CA TRP A 88 4.12 -3.90 -1.34
C TRP A 88 4.36 -3.85 0.17
N GLU A 89 3.31 -4.11 0.93
CA GLU A 89 3.26 -3.94 2.37
C GLU A 89 2.80 -5.21 3.06
N ASN A 90 2.90 -5.25 4.39
CA ASN A 90 2.27 -6.31 5.18
C ASN A 90 2.74 -7.73 4.75
N GLY A 91 4.04 -7.83 4.43
CA GLY A 91 4.68 -9.07 3.96
C GLY A 91 4.29 -9.53 2.55
N TYR A 92 3.39 -8.82 1.87
CA TYR A 92 3.03 -9.14 0.49
C TYR A 92 4.17 -8.84 -0.47
N THR A 93 4.20 -9.60 -1.56
CA THR A 93 5.07 -9.42 -2.72
C THR A 93 4.32 -9.88 -3.96
N MET A 94 4.88 -9.57 -5.13
CA MET A 94 4.34 -10.09 -6.38
C MET A 94 4.30 -11.64 -6.43
N ASP A 95 5.17 -12.32 -5.68
CA ASP A 95 5.31 -13.78 -5.73
C ASP A 95 4.36 -14.51 -4.77
N ASN A 96 3.78 -13.82 -3.78
CA ASN A 96 2.94 -14.43 -2.76
C ASN A 96 1.47 -13.99 -2.79
N ILE A 97 1.10 -13.09 -3.70
CA ILE A 97 -0.30 -12.81 -4.01
C ILE A 97 -0.90 -13.85 -4.96
N LEU A 98 -2.23 -14.00 -4.93
CA LEU A 98 -2.95 -14.93 -5.78
C LEU A 98 -2.64 -14.68 -7.26
N ASN A 99 -2.28 -15.74 -8.00
CA ASN A 99 -2.35 -15.74 -9.46
C ASN A 99 -3.72 -16.25 -9.88
N ALA A 100 -4.56 -15.38 -10.47
CA ALA A 100 -5.93 -15.70 -10.83
C ALA A 100 -6.03 -16.80 -11.92
N ASN A 101 -4.95 -17.08 -12.67
CA ASN A 101 -4.93 -18.25 -13.56
C ASN A 101 -5.07 -19.58 -12.79
N ASN A 102 -4.67 -19.63 -11.52
CA ASN A 102 -4.84 -20.82 -10.68
C ASN A 102 -6.33 -21.14 -10.46
N CYS A 103 -7.18 -20.11 -10.46
CA CYS A 103 -8.62 -20.22 -10.31
C CYS A 103 -9.33 -20.72 -11.59
N LEU A 104 -8.67 -20.61 -12.75
CA LEU A 104 -9.22 -21.06 -14.04
C LEU A 104 -8.96 -22.53 -14.34
N SER A 105 -8.12 -23.19 -13.55
CA SER A 105 -7.94 -24.63 -13.69
C SER A 105 -9.23 -25.35 -13.29
N ASN A 106 -9.65 -26.40 -14.00
CA ASN A 106 -10.81 -27.24 -13.63
C ASN A 106 -10.60 -28.01 -12.30
N LYS A 107 -9.65 -27.59 -11.46
CA LYS A 107 -9.32 -28.14 -10.16
C LYS A 107 -9.60 -27.08 -9.11
N TYR A 108 -10.17 -27.53 -8.00
CA TYR A 108 -10.29 -26.71 -6.81
C TYR A 108 -8.93 -26.15 -6.40
N PHE A 109 -8.87 -24.85 -6.13
CA PHE A 109 -7.69 -24.18 -5.57
C PHE A 109 -7.92 -23.94 -4.09
N ASP A 110 -7.00 -24.43 -3.26
CA ASP A 110 -7.08 -24.31 -1.81
C ASP A 110 -6.53 -22.94 -1.36
N CYS A 111 -7.45 -22.03 -1.04
CA CYS A 111 -7.14 -20.67 -0.57
C CYS A 111 -6.39 -20.64 0.78
N SER A 112 -6.31 -21.75 1.52
CA SER A 112 -5.50 -21.79 2.75
C SER A 112 -3.99 -21.81 2.48
N THR A 113 -3.58 -22.07 1.23
CA THR A 113 -2.18 -22.23 0.85
C THR A 113 -1.47 -20.93 0.48
N ILE A 114 -2.23 -19.83 0.29
CA ILE A 114 -1.67 -18.52 -0.07
C ILE A 114 -1.37 -17.70 1.18
N TYR A 115 -0.34 -16.86 1.09
CA TYR A 115 0.06 -15.98 2.19
C TYR A 115 -1.10 -15.09 2.62
N GLN A 116 -1.17 -14.79 3.91
CA GLN A 116 -2.12 -13.85 4.48
C GLN A 116 -1.30 -12.83 5.26
N GLY A 117 -1.47 -11.56 4.94
CA GLY A 117 -0.96 -10.46 5.75
C GLY A 117 -1.76 -10.30 7.04
N ASP A 118 -1.41 -9.33 7.86
CA ASP A 118 -2.19 -8.98 9.04
C ASP A 118 -3.43 -8.17 8.64
N HIS A 119 -4.58 -8.51 9.22
CA HIS A 119 -5.83 -7.76 9.04
C HIS A 119 -5.67 -6.33 9.61
N TYR A 120 -5.22 -6.23 10.86
CA TYR A 120 -4.79 -4.98 11.48
C TYR A 120 -3.30 -4.76 11.21
N TYR A 121 -2.98 -3.87 10.26
CA TYR A 121 -1.60 -3.60 9.86
C TYR A 121 -1.12 -2.27 10.41
N THR A 122 0.08 -2.28 11.00
CA THR A 122 0.79 -1.06 11.41
C THR A 122 2.09 -0.95 10.63
N ARG A 123 2.24 0.14 9.90
CA ARG A 123 3.48 0.53 9.23
C ARG A 123 4.12 1.66 9.99
N ALA A 124 5.39 1.53 10.36
CA ALA A 124 6.16 2.60 10.96
C ALA A 124 7.31 3.03 10.03
N ASP A 125 7.41 4.32 9.76
CA ASP A 125 8.47 4.89 8.93
C ASP A 125 9.16 6.03 9.66
N ASN A 126 10.43 6.26 9.33
CA ASN A 126 11.16 7.43 9.84
C ASN A 126 10.71 8.67 9.06
N TYR A 127 10.66 9.82 9.73
CA TYR A 127 10.44 11.11 9.09
C TYR A 127 11.47 12.16 9.53
N ASP A 128 11.59 13.25 8.76
CA ASP A 128 12.43 14.39 9.12
C ASP A 128 11.59 15.41 9.89
N PRO A 129 11.75 15.53 11.23
CA PRO A 129 10.94 16.44 12.05
C PRO A 129 11.17 17.92 11.73
N THR A 130 12.28 18.26 11.07
CA THR A 130 12.56 19.66 10.67
C THR A 130 11.65 20.16 9.54
N LYS A 131 10.91 19.26 8.89
CA LYS A 131 9.92 19.58 7.86
C LYS A 131 8.53 19.85 8.41
N PHE A 132 8.29 19.52 9.68
CA PHE A 132 6.98 19.61 10.30
C PHE A 132 6.81 20.93 11.06
N PRO A 133 5.57 21.39 11.27
CA PRO A 133 5.29 22.62 11.99
C PRO A 133 5.56 22.47 13.50
N SER A 134 5.13 23.45 14.30
CA SER A 134 5.32 23.34 15.75
C SER A 134 4.38 22.27 16.35
N PRO A 135 4.78 21.58 17.42
CA PRO A 135 3.88 20.66 18.12
C PRO A 135 2.55 21.32 18.49
N GLY A 136 1.45 20.58 18.34
CA GLY A 136 0.07 21.05 18.54
C GLY A 136 -0.60 21.61 17.27
N ASP A 137 0.16 21.90 16.21
CA ASP A 137 -0.43 22.32 14.93
C ASP A 137 -1.18 21.17 14.24
N ILE A 138 -2.23 21.50 13.48
CA ILE A 138 -2.94 20.51 12.64
C ILE A 138 -2.25 20.41 11.28
N ILE A 139 -1.87 19.20 10.90
CA ILE A 139 -1.36 18.87 9.57
C ILE A 139 -2.37 18.01 8.81
N GLY A 140 -2.40 18.16 7.49
CA GLY A 140 -3.14 17.26 6.62
C GLY A 140 -2.32 16.02 6.31
N PHE A 141 -2.98 14.87 6.18
CA PHE A 141 -2.36 13.66 5.61
C PHE A 141 -3.12 13.22 4.36
N ILE A 142 -2.41 12.50 3.50
CA ILE A 142 -2.94 11.77 2.36
C ILE A 142 -2.30 10.39 2.42
N VAL A 143 -3.07 9.33 2.18
CA VAL A 143 -2.56 7.98 1.96
C VAL A 143 -3.49 7.20 1.05
N ASN A 144 -2.92 6.42 0.14
CA ASN A 144 -3.67 5.50 -0.70
C ASN A 144 -3.30 4.06 -0.37
N VAL A 145 -4.30 3.25 -0.05
CA VAL A 145 -4.17 1.87 0.40
C VAL A 145 -4.89 0.96 -0.58
N TYR A 146 -4.24 -0.15 -0.95
CA TYR A 146 -4.81 -1.14 -1.86
C TYR A 146 -4.89 -2.50 -1.17
N ALA A 147 -5.97 -3.22 -1.41
CA ALA A 147 -6.19 -4.57 -0.89
C ALA A 147 -6.88 -5.45 -1.94
N HIS A 148 -7.03 -6.74 -1.61
CA HIS A 148 -7.61 -7.74 -2.51
C HIS A 148 -6.91 -7.74 -3.88
N CYS A 149 -5.59 -7.68 -3.87
CA CYS A 149 -4.75 -7.67 -5.05
C CYS A 149 -4.43 -9.09 -5.52
N PHE A 150 -4.46 -9.28 -6.84
CA PHE A 150 -4.09 -10.53 -7.49
C PHE A 150 -3.37 -10.26 -8.81
N ASN A 151 -2.63 -11.26 -9.29
CA ASN A 151 -1.95 -11.23 -10.56
C ASN A 151 -2.79 -11.97 -11.62
N TYR A 152 -2.89 -11.38 -12.81
CA TYR A 152 -3.40 -12.07 -13.99
C TYR A 152 -2.54 -11.77 -15.22
N CYS A 153 -2.82 -10.68 -15.94
CA CYS A 153 -1.91 -10.09 -16.93
C CYS A 153 -1.04 -8.98 -16.31
N GLU A 154 -1.58 -8.33 -15.29
CA GLU A 154 -0.99 -7.28 -14.50
C GLU A 154 -1.51 -7.41 -13.06
N THR A 155 -0.97 -6.63 -12.14
CA THR A 155 -1.47 -6.62 -10.76
C THR A 155 -2.78 -5.85 -10.72
N THR A 156 -3.85 -6.48 -10.24
CA THR A 156 -5.18 -5.88 -10.11
C THR A 156 -5.62 -5.93 -8.66
N CYS A 157 -5.96 -4.79 -8.07
CA CYS A 157 -6.52 -4.69 -6.72
C CYS A 157 -8.01 -4.39 -6.80
N LEU A 158 -8.85 -5.22 -6.19
CA LEU A 158 -10.29 -4.99 -6.18
C LEU A 158 -10.71 -3.86 -5.25
N LYS A 159 -9.82 -3.46 -4.34
CA LYS A 159 -10.05 -2.39 -3.38
C LYS A 159 -8.91 -1.38 -3.42
N SER A 160 -9.27 -0.11 -3.37
CA SER A 160 -8.37 1.03 -3.35
C SER A 160 -9.09 2.15 -2.62
N CYS A 161 -8.44 2.66 -1.58
CA CYS A 161 -8.99 3.71 -0.75
C CYS A 161 -7.99 4.84 -0.52
N LEU A 162 -8.43 6.05 -0.87
CA LEU A 162 -7.72 7.29 -0.59
C LEU A 162 -8.23 7.86 0.73
N PHE A 163 -7.39 7.80 1.76
CA PHE A 163 -7.64 8.47 3.03
C PHE A 163 -6.99 9.85 3.03
N THR A 164 -7.76 10.84 3.45
CA THR A 164 -7.28 12.21 3.68
C THR A 164 -7.94 12.77 4.91
N GLY A 165 -7.23 13.60 5.66
CA GLY A 165 -7.76 14.17 6.89
C GLY A 165 -6.77 15.12 7.55
N GLY A 166 -7.18 15.69 8.69
CA GLY A 166 -6.32 16.50 9.55
C GLY A 166 -6.00 15.74 10.83
N ILE A 167 -4.73 15.76 11.24
CA ILE A 167 -4.24 15.19 12.50
C ILE A 167 -3.41 16.24 13.24
N SER A 168 -3.35 16.15 14.56
CA SER A 168 -2.43 16.99 15.32
C SER A 168 -1.00 16.46 15.18
N TYR A 169 -0.05 17.36 14.96
CA TYR A 169 1.37 17.05 15.01
C TYR A 169 1.84 17.12 16.46
N ASP A 170 1.80 15.99 17.16
CA ASP A 170 2.22 15.88 18.56
C ASP A 170 3.27 14.76 18.71
N PRO A 171 4.52 14.98 18.25
CA PRO A 171 5.57 14.00 18.44
C PRO A 171 5.93 13.85 19.92
N PRO A 172 6.18 12.62 20.41
CA PRO A 172 6.73 12.41 21.75
C PRO A 172 8.07 13.15 21.92
N GLU A 173 8.29 13.72 23.11
CA GLU A 173 9.57 14.33 23.51
C GLU A 173 10.74 13.33 23.50
#